data_AF-A0AA40JDV6-F1
#
_entry.id   AF-A0AA40JDV6-F1
#
_cell.length_a   1.000
_cell.length_b   1.000
_cell.length_c   1.000
_cell.angle_alpha   90.00
_cell.angle_beta   90.00
_cell.angle_gamma   90.00
#
_symmetry.space_group_name_H-M   'P 1'
#
loop_
_entity.id
_entity.type
_entity.pdbx_description
1 polymer ?
#
loop_
_entity_poly.entity_id
_entity_poly.type
_entity_poly.pdbx_seq_one_letter_code
_entity_poly.pdbx_strand_id
1 'polypeptide(L)'
;MNELKWTDLDFRWNTMMLRDKVEGDRTIPLTPYMGLLLGALPRRNEWVFSSVKSGSGRLQAPDDRHRIVLRAAHLEGLTLHGLRRSFSTLTEWIECPAGVVAQIMGHKPSATAEKHYKQRPIDLLRMWHTKIEAWILNEAGITLPATQQMANV
;
A
#
# COMPACT_ATOMS: atom_id res chain seq x y z
N MET A 1 5.13 -5.86 7.46
CA MET A 1 3.84 -5.38 6.90
C MET A 1 2.61 -6.00 7.59
N ASN A 2 2.76 -6.78 8.66
CA ASN A 2 1.61 -7.36 9.39
C ASN A 2 1.29 -6.60 10.69
N GLU A 3 1.89 -5.43 10.88
CA GLU A 3 1.86 -4.63 12.10
C GLU A 3 1.12 -3.29 11.88
N LEU A 4 0.30 -3.22 10.83
CA LEU A 4 -0.49 -2.02 10.54
C LEU A 4 -1.66 -1.92 11.53
N LYS A 5 -1.71 -0.82 12.29
CA LYS A 5 -2.79 -0.51 13.23
C LYS A 5 -3.78 0.48 12.63
N TRP A 6 -4.99 0.53 13.18
CA TRP A 6 -5.98 1.52 12.76
C TRP A 6 -5.52 2.96 13.03
N THR A 7 -4.73 3.17 14.08
CA THR A 7 -4.12 4.46 14.41
C THR A 7 -3.07 4.92 13.39
N ASP A 8 -2.58 4.02 12.55
CA ASP A 8 -1.62 4.35 11.49
C ASP A 8 -2.35 4.80 10.20
N LEU A 9 -3.69 4.73 10.14
CA LEU A 9 -4.51 5.15 9.01
C LEU A 9 -5.25 6.46 9.31
N ASP A 10 -5.02 7.48 8.49
CA ASP A 10 -5.74 8.74 8.55
C ASP A 10 -6.62 8.90 7.30
N PHE A 11 -7.91 8.58 7.45
CA PHE A 11 -8.91 8.70 6.38
C PHE A 11 -9.34 10.16 6.14
N ARG A 12 -9.04 11.08 7.05
CA ARG A 12 -9.34 12.51 6.87
C ARG A 12 -8.30 13.16 5.96
N TRP A 13 -7.03 12.86 6.19
CA TRP A 13 -5.91 13.41 5.43
C TRP A 13 -5.41 12.49 4.32
N ASN A 14 -6.03 11.31 4.17
CA ASN A 14 -5.69 10.28 3.19
C ASN A 14 -4.20 9.92 3.23
N THR A 15 -3.74 9.54 4.42
CA THR A 15 -2.35 9.13 4.68
C THR A 15 -2.30 7.86 5.50
N MET A 16 -1.23 7.09 5.33
CA MET A 16 -0.94 5.90 6.11
C MET A 16 0.53 5.92 6.54
N MET A 17 0.75 5.61 7.82
CA MET A 17 2.09 5.44 8.37
C MET A 17 2.50 3.96 8.30
N LEU A 18 3.63 3.70 7.65
CA LEU A 18 4.22 2.37 7.54
C LEU A 18 5.53 2.33 8.33
N ARG A 19 5.61 1.39 9.27
CA ARG A 19 6.81 1.17 10.08
C ARG A 19 7.77 0.27 9.30
N ASP A 20 8.93 0.80 8.92
CA ASP A 20 9.98 0.01 8.29
C ASP A 20 10.90 -0.60 9.33
N LYS A 21 11.26 -1.87 9.11
CA LYS A 21 12.14 -2.62 10.01
C LYS A 21 13.58 -2.06 10.08
N VAL A 22 13.97 -1.18 9.13
CA VAL A 22 15.37 -0.77 8.92
C VAL A 22 15.59 0.74 9.01
N GLU A 23 14.64 1.58 8.60
CA GLU A 23 14.87 3.04 8.46
C GLU A 23 13.82 3.94 9.12
N GLY A 24 13.03 3.41 10.06
CA GLY A 24 12.01 4.18 10.79
C GLY A 24 10.64 4.18 10.10
N ASP A 25 9.80 5.13 10.48
CA ASP A 25 8.42 5.20 9.99
C ASP A 25 8.33 6.11 8.77
N ARG A 26 7.60 5.69 7.74
CA ARG A 26 7.30 6.51 6.56
C ARG A 26 5.81 6.76 6.43
N THR A 27 5.44 7.99 6.11
CA THR A 27 4.06 8.33 5.76
C THR A 27 3.91 8.30 4.24
N ILE A 28 2.95 7.52 3.75
CA ILE A 28 2.59 7.45 2.33
C ILE A 28 1.13 7.86 2.13
N PRO A 29 0.74 8.25 0.91
CA PRO A 29 -0.66 8.53 0.61
C PRO A 29 -1.50 7.26 0.72
N LEU A 30 -2.64 7.37 1.40
CA LEU A 30 -3.71 6.38 1.33
C LEU A 30 -4.54 6.71 0.09
N THR A 31 -4.36 5.92 -0.97
CA THR A 31 -5.04 6.14 -2.24
C THR A 31 -6.52 5.75 -2.17
N PRO A 32 -7.41 6.33 -3.01
CA PRO A 32 -8.85 6.13 -2.90
C PRO A 32 -9.32 4.67 -2.83
N TYR A 33 -8.85 3.80 -3.73
CA TYR A 33 -9.27 2.40 -3.74
C TYR A 33 -8.71 1.62 -2.56
N MET A 34 -7.44 1.86 -2.20
CA MET A 34 -6.85 1.31 -1.00
C MET A 34 -7.62 1.72 0.25
N GLY A 35 -8.01 2.99 0.35
CA GLY A 35 -8.85 3.52 1.43
C GLY A 35 -10.20 2.82 1.51
N LEU A 36 -10.85 2.57 0.37
CA LEU A 36 -12.08 1.80 0.31
C LEU A 36 -11.89 0.34 0.78
N LEU A 37 -10.85 -0.34 0.29
CA LEU A 37 -10.55 -1.71 0.68
C LEU A 37 -10.25 -1.84 2.17
N LEU A 38 -9.41 -0.95 2.72
CA LEU A 38 -9.06 -0.97 4.14
C LEU A 38 -10.23 -0.53 5.02
N GLY A 39 -11.03 0.46 4.57
CA GLY A 39 -12.22 0.93 5.28
C GLY A 39 -13.31 -0.13 5.41
N ALA A 40 -13.41 -1.05 4.45
CA ALA A 40 -14.35 -2.17 4.49
C ALA A 40 -13.92 -3.32 5.43
N LEU A 41 -12.69 -3.31 5.96
CA LEU A 41 -12.23 -4.35 6.87
C LEU A 41 -12.87 -4.21 8.27
N PRO A 42 -13.22 -5.32 8.93
CA PRO A 42 -13.83 -5.29 10.26
C PRO A 42 -12.83 -4.86 11.35
N ARG A 43 -13.21 -3.84 12.13
CA ARG A 43 -12.43 -3.29 13.25
C ARG A 43 -12.59 -4.11 14.53
N ARG A 44 -12.05 -5.33 14.53
CA ARG A 44 -12.18 -6.26 15.68
C ARG A 44 -11.27 -5.93 16.87
N ASN A 45 -10.11 -5.36 16.60
CA ASN A 45 -9.10 -4.96 17.58
C ASN A 45 -8.22 -3.85 16.98
N GLU A 46 -7.09 -3.53 17.61
CA GLU A 46 -6.19 -2.45 17.17
C GLU A 46 -5.56 -2.65 15.77
N TRP A 47 -5.56 -3.88 15.23
CA TRP A 47 -4.88 -4.22 13.98
C TRP A 47 -5.83 -4.15 12.78
N VAL A 48 -5.34 -3.58 11.67
CA VAL A 48 -6.09 -3.52 10.39
C VAL A 48 -6.33 -4.92 9.85
N PHE A 49 -5.27 -5.74 9.81
CA PHE A 49 -5.34 -7.15 9.44
C PHE A 49 -5.53 -8.03 10.68
N SER A 50 -6.72 -8.00 11.27
CA SER A 50 -7.04 -8.77 12.48
C SER A 50 -7.17 -10.28 12.22
N SER A 51 -6.83 -11.09 13.23
CA SER A 51 -7.03 -12.54 13.20
C SER A 51 -7.59 -13.04 14.53
N VAL A 52 -8.75 -13.69 14.49
CA VAL A 52 -9.37 -14.33 15.66
C VAL A 52 -8.68 -15.62 16.09
N LYS A 53 -7.87 -16.22 15.19
CA LYS A 53 -7.20 -17.50 15.44
C LYS A 53 -5.78 -17.34 15.99
N SER A 54 -5.20 -16.14 15.91
CA SER A 54 -3.84 -15.88 16.39
C SER A 54 -3.86 -15.37 17.83
N GLY A 55 -2.97 -15.90 18.69
CA GLY A 55 -2.78 -15.38 20.05
C GLY A 55 -2.34 -13.92 20.11
N SER A 56 -1.76 -13.39 19.02
CA SER A 56 -1.40 -11.97 18.88
C SER A 56 -2.56 -11.06 18.45
N GLY A 57 -3.72 -11.63 18.09
CA GLY A 57 -4.87 -10.90 17.56
C GLY A 57 -4.69 -10.37 16.12
N ARG A 58 -3.53 -10.56 15.48
CA ARG A 58 -3.25 -10.08 14.10
C ARG A 58 -2.90 -11.21 13.15
N LEU A 59 -3.07 -10.96 11.85
CA LEU A 59 -2.60 -11.85 10.80
C LEU A 59 -1.07 -11.98 10.90
N GLN A 60 -0.58 -13.18 11.19
CA GLN A 60 0.87 -13.40 11.36
C GLN A 60 1.61 -13.54 10.04
N ALA A 61 0.99 -14.19 9.06
CA ALA A 61 1.56 -14.42 7.75
C ALA A 61 0.42 -14.50 6.70
N PRO A 62 0.54 -13.84 5.55
CA PRO A 62 -0.48 -13.88 4.50
C PRO A 62 -0.32 -15.09 3.55
N ASP A 63 0.70 -15.94 3.70
CA ASP A 63 1.10 -16.96 2.72
C ASP A 63 -0.03 -17.93 2.33
N ASP A 64 -0.79 -18.42 3.30
CA ASP A 64 -1.90 -19.35 3.03
C ASP A 64 -3.00 -18.69 2.21
N ARG A 65 -3.37 -17.45 2.56
CA ARG A 65 -4.38 -16.68 1.84
C ARG A 65 -3.90 -16.30 0.46
N HIS A 66 -2.64 -15.92 0.34
CA HIS A 66 -1.99 -15.64 -0.93
C HIS A 66 -2.04 -16.87 -1.85
N ARG A 67 -1.68 -18.07 -1.35
CA ARG A 67 -1.75 -19.33 -2.11
C ARG A 67 -3.17 -19.67 -2.58
N ILE A 68 -4.18 -19.42 -1.74
CA ILE A 68 -5.59 -19.61 -2.11
C ILE A 68 -5.97 -18.68 -3.27
N VAL A 69 -5.61 -17.40 -3.19
CA VAL A 69 -5.89 -16.41 -4.25
C VAL A 69 -5.19 -16.79 -5.56
N LEU A 70 -3.92 -17.20 -5.50
CA LEU A 70 -3.18 -17.64 -6.69
C LEU A 70 -3.83 -18.85 -7.37
N ARG A 71 -4.24 -19.86 -6.58
CA ARG A 71 -4.96 -21.02 -7.12
C ARG A 71 -6.28 -20.60 -7.78
N ALA A 72 -7.06 -19.72 -7.14
CA ALA A 72 -8.32 -19.25 -7.69
C ALA A 72 -8.13 -18.43 -8.99
N ALA A 73 -7.03 -17.67 -9.07
CA ALA A 73 -6.67 -16.88 -10.25
C ALA A 73 -5.94 -17.69 -11.34
N HIS A 74 -5.69 -18.99 -11.13
CA HIS A 74 -4.88 -19.82 -12.04
C HIS A 74 -3.47 -19.24 -12.30
N LEU A 75 -2.86 -18.67 -11.27
CA LEU A 75 -1.51 -18.09 -11.32
C LEU A 75 -0.52 -18.98 -10.56
N GLU A 76 0.62 -19.26 -11.18
CA GLU A 76 1.72 -20.02 -10.57
C GLU A 76 2.95 -19.14 -10.34
N GLY A 77 3.70 -19.41 -9.27
CA GLY A 77 5.01 -18.79 -9.01
C GLY A 77 5.01 -17.30 -8.62
N LEU A 78 3.86 -16.63 -8.59
CA LEU A 78 3.77 -15.25 -8.11
C LEU A 78 4.04 -15.20 -6.59
N THR A 79 4.85 -14.26 -6.15
CA THR A 79 5.22 -14.08 -4.73
C THR A 79 4.92 -12.66 -4.27
N LEU A 80 4.80 -12.43 -2.95
CA LEU A 80 4.61 -11.08 -2.41
C LEU A 80 5.79 -10.15 -2.74
N HIS A 81 7.01 -10.69 -2.72
CA HIS A 81 8.19 -9.95 -3.18
C HIS A 81 8.12 -9.68 -4.70
N GLY A 82 7.63 -10.65 -5.48
CA GLY A 82 7.31 -10.48 -6.89
C GLY A 82 6.35 -9.32 -7.14
N LEU A 83 5.22 -9.27 -6.43
CA LEU A 83 4.25 -8.17 -6.49
C LEU A 83 4.89 -6.81 -6.19
N ARG A 84 5.77 -6.74 -5.18
CA ARG A 84 6.50 -5.51 -4.85
C ARG A 84 7.46 -5.09 -5.97
N ARG A 85 8.14 -6.03 -6.62
CA ARG A 85 9.00 -5.73 -7.79
C ARG A 85 8.17 -5.28 -8.98
N SER A 86 7.04 -5.96 -9.25
CA SER A 86 6.09 -5.57 -10.29
C SER A 86 5.57 -4.16 -10.07
N PHE A 87 5.22 -3.77 -8.83
CA PHE A 87 4.83 -2.39 -8.52
C PHE A 87 5.87 -1.39 -9.03
N SER A 88 7.15 -1.60 -8.73
CA SER A 88 8.24 -0.72 -9.20
C SER A 88 8.29 -0.64 -10.73
N THR A 89 8.36 -1.78 -11.42
CA THR A 89 8.50 -1.83 -12.88
C THR A 89 7.28 -1.25 -13.59
N LEU A 90 6.07 -1.51 -13.08
CA LEU A 90 4.84 -1.03 -13.70
C LEU A 90 4.69 0.50 -13.63
N THR A 91 5.31 1.15 -12.64
CA THR A 91 5.28 2.62 -12.56
C THR A 91 6.02 3.32 -13.72
N GLU A 92 6.88 2.61 -14.45
CA GLU A 92 7.58 3.15 -15.62
C GLU A 92 6.61 3.45 -16.78
N TRP A 93 5.51 2.69 -16.90
CA TRP A 93 4.48 2.88 -17.94
C TRP A 93 3.76 4.23 -17.86
N ILE A 94 3.80 4.86 -16.69
CA ILE A 94 3.22 6.19 -16.47
C ILE A 94 4.29 7.25 -16.18
N GLU A 95 5.55 6.94 -16.50
CA GLU A 95 6.70 7.83 -16.34
C GLU A 95 6.85 8.36 -14.90
N CYS A 96 6.54 7.53 -13.90
CA CYS A 96 6.67 7.92 -12.51
C CYS A 96 8.14 8.15 -12.14
N PRO A 97 8.52 9.28 -11.52
CA PRO A 97 9.90 9.53 -11.15
C PRO A 97 10.43 8.48 -10.17
N ALA A 98 11.60 7.90 -10.47
CA ALA A 98 12.19 6.81 -9.68
C ALA A 98 12.28 7.12 -8.17
N GLY A 99 12.64 8.34 -7.79
CA GLY A 99 12.70 8.73 -6.38
C GLY A 99 11.34 8.86 -5.68
N VAL A 100 10.24 9.07 -6.41
CA VAL A 100 8.87 8.97 -5.85
C VAL A 100 8.56 7.51 -5.53
N VAL A 101 8.83 6.61 -6.49
CA VAL A 101 8.63 5.16 -6.35
C VAL A 101 9.44 4.63 -5.17
N ALA A 102 10.73 5.00 -5.10
CA ALA A 102 11.63 4.62 -4.02
C ALA A 102 11.10 5.07 -2.65
N GLN A 103 10.63 6.31 -2.53
CA GLN A 103 10.08 6.84 -1.27
C GLN A 103 8.78 6.14 -0.85
N ILE A 104 7.86 5.86 -1.78
CA ILE A 104 6.63 5.09 -1.50
C ILE A 104 6.99 3.66 -1.04
N MET A 105 7.93 3.02 -1.74
CA MET A 105 8.36 1.67 -1.45
C MET A 105 9.17 1.58 -0.15
N GLY A 106 9.80 2.65 0.32
CA GLY A 106 10.75 2.62 1.43
C GLY A 106 12.11 2.03 1.00
N HIS A 107 12.57 2.35 -0.21
CA HIS A 107 13.92 2.04 -0.67
C HIS A 107 14.90 3.13 -0.27
N LYS A 108 16.13 2.73 0.10
CA LYS A 108 17.22 3.67 0.33
C LYS A 108 17.57 4.39 -0.98
N PRO A 109 17.79 5.71 -0.95
CA PRO A 109 18.35 6.43 -2.09
C PRO A 109 19.69 5.83 -2.49
N SER A 110 19.81 5.32 -3.73
CA SER A 110 21.03 4.65 -4.20
C SER A 110 21.98 5.59 -4.94
N ALA A 111 21.46 6.63 -5.59
CA ALA A 111 22.25 7.57 -6.40
C ALA A 111 22.76 8.77 -5.59
N THR A 112 23.98 9.23 -5.88
CA THR A 112 24.67 10.33 -5.17
C THR A 112 23.90 11.65 -5.19
N ALA A 113 23.14 11.93 -6.26
CA ALA A 113 22.26 13.10 -6.36
C ALA A 113 20.98 12.97 -5.52
N GLU A 114 20.54 11.75 -5.20
CA GLU A 114 19.41 11.47 -4.31
C GLU A 114 19.83 11.30 -2.84
N LYS A 115 21.13 11.12 -2.57
CA LYS A 115 21.69 11.10 -1.20
C LYS A 115 21.49 12.43 -0.48
N HIS A 116 21.34 13.54 -1.20
CA HIS A 116 20.82 14.78 -0.63
C HIS A 116 19.30 14.65 -0.48
N TYR A 117 18.89 14.28 0.73
CA TYR A 117 17.54 13.94 1.18
C TYR A 117 16.46 14.94 0.70
N LYS A 118 15.97 14.80 -0.54
CA LYS A 118 14.73 15.48 -0.96
C LYS A 118 13.57 14.68 -0.39
N GLN A 119 13.22 14.96 0.87
CA GLN A 119 11.97 14.49 1.44
C GLN A 119 10.83 15.08 0.61
N ARG A 120 10.25 14.29 -0.29
CA ARG A 120 9.17 14.76 -1.15
C ARG A 120 7.94 14.99 -0.27
N PRO A 121 7.22 16.11 -0.45
CA PRO A 121 6.03 16.40 0.31
C PRO A 121 4.95 15.35 0.02
N ILE A 122 4.08 15.11 0.99
CA ILE A 122 3.03 14.10 0.90
C ILE A 122 2.10 14.33 -0.30
N ASP A 123 1.86 15.59 -0.68
CA ASP A 123 1.01 15.95 -1.82
C ASP A 123 1.62 15.52 -3.16
N LEU A 124 2.94 15.65 -3.31
CA LEU A 124 3.66 15.17 -4.49
C LEU A 124 3.58 13.64 -4.58
N LEU A 125 3.75 12.95 -3.45
CA LEU A 125 3.56 11.50 -3.40
C LEU A 125 2.12 11.13 -3.75
N ARG A 126 1.12 11.87 -3.25
CA ARG A 126 -0.31 11.60 -3.47
C ARG A 126 -0.68 11.71 -4.94
N MET A 127 -0.21 12.77 -5.60
CA MET A 127 -0.44 12.96 -7.04
C MET A 127 0.01 11.73 -7.84
N TRP A 128 1.23 11.23 -7.58
CA TRP A 128 1.76 10.07 -8.30
C TRP A 128 1.13 8.75 -7.85
N HIS A 129 0.97 8.52 -6.55
CA HIS A 129 0.42 7.27 -6.03
C HIS A 129 -1.02 7.05 -6.50
N THR A 130 -1.81 8.12 -6.60
CA THR A 130 -3.17 8.08 -7.15
C THR A 130 -3.16 7.78 -8.66
N LYS A 131 -2.20 8.32 -9.43
CA LYS A 131 -2.03 7.98 -10.85
C LYS A 131 -1.66 6.51 -11.05
N ILE A 132 -0.75 5.98 -10.22
CA ILE A 132 -0.38 4.56 -10.23
C ILE A 132 -1.61 3.69 -9.94
N GLU A 133 -2.37 4.00 -8.88
CA GLU A 133 -3.59 3.27 -8.55
C GLU A 133 -4.61 3.32 -9.69
N ALA A 134 -4.89 4.50 -10.24
CA ALA A 134 -5.83 4.65 -11.34
C ALA A 134 -5.43 3.84 -12.58
N TRP A 135 -4.15 3.81 -12.93
CA TRP A 135 -3.63 3.00 -14.03
C TRP A 135 -3.81 1.50 -13.75
N ILE A 136 -3.43 1.01 -12.56
CA ILE A 136 -3.60 -0.40 -12.18
C ILE A 136 -5.08 -0.82 -12.27
N LEU A 137 -6.00 0.03 -11.80
CA LEU A 137 -7.43 -0.26 -11.83
C LEU A 137 -7.98 -0.26 -13.26
N ASN A 138 -7.51 0.64 -14.12
CA ASN A 138 -7.85 0.65 -15.54
C ASN A 138 -7.43 -0.66 -16.23
N GLU A 139 -6.18 -1.10 -16.03
CA GLU A 139 -5.68 -2.36 -16.60
C GLU A 139 -6.45 -3.58 -16.06
N ALA A 140 -6.97 -3.49 -14.83
CA ALA A 140 -7.79 -4.54 -14.22
C ALA A 140 -9.28 -4.47 -14.62
N GLY A 141 -9.71 -3.46 -15.38
CA GLY A 141 -11.12 -3.23 -15.69
C GLY A 141 -11.98 -2.88 -14.47
N ILE A 142 -11.36 -2.37 -13.40
CA ILE A 142 -12.04 -2.01 -12.15
C ILE A 142 -12.39 -0.52 -12.19
N THR A 143 -13.68 -0.21 -12.11
CA THR A 143 -14.13 1.17 -11.92
C THR A 143 -14.04 1.53 -10.44
N LEU A 144 -13.38 2.64 -10.13
CA LEU A 144 -13.44 3.25 -8.79
C LEU A 144 -14.90 3.53 -8.45
N PRO A 145 -15.47 2.94 -7.37
CA PRO A 145 -16.77 3.34 -6.90
C PRO A 145 -16.74 4.84 -6.60
N ALA A 146 -17.77 5.58 -7.04
CA ALA A 146 -17.90 6.98 -6.65
C ALA A 146 -17.80 7.05 -5.13
N THR A 147 -16.87 7.87 -4.62
CA THR A 147 -16.60 7.99 -3.19
C THR A 147 -17.90 8.32 -2.47
N GLN A 148 -18.57 7.31 -1.91
CA GLN A 148 -19.42 7.55 -0.75
C GLN A 148 -18.45 8.06 0.29
N GLN A 149 -18.50 9.37 0.55
CA GLN A 149 -17.89 9.95 1.73
C GLN A 149 -18.22 8.98 2.86
N MET A 150 -17.19 8.30 3.40
CA MET A 150 -17.37 7.52 4.61
C MET A 150 -17.61 8.56 5.69
N ALA A 151 -18.87 8.96 5.80
CA ALA A 151 -19.37 9.85 6.81
C ALA A 151 -19.07 9.17 8.14
N ASN A 152 -18.18 9.80 8.89
CA ASN A 152 -18.08 9.80 10.34
C ASN A 152 -18.69 8.55 11.02
N VAL A 153 -17.83 7.57 11.30
CA VAL A 153 -18.02 6.67 12.46
C VAL A 153 -16.71 6.61 13.23
#